data_AF-A0A8J3SNJ5-F1
#
_entry.id   AF-A0A8J3SNJ5-F1
#
_cell.length_a   1.000
_cell.length_b   1.000
_cell.length_c   1.000
_cell.angle_alpha   90.00
_cell.angle_beta   90.00
_cell.angle_gamma   90.00
#
_symmetry.space_group_name_H-M   'P 1'
#
loop_
_entity.id
_entity.type
_entity.pdbx_description
1 polymer ?
#
loop_
_entity_poly.entity_id
_entity_poly.type
_entity_poly.pdbx_seq_one_letter_code
_entity_poly.pdbx_strand_id
1 'polypeptide(L)'
;MITVLTTRTLLTTALLTAGTAGLLPAVSAQAAAAPAPLWATATRQAAEQSARPTVPTLVDVRAAHHPGLDRLVFEFRGPVPARYSARYVKQLIGDPSGRPVRAVGDALLKVRFTKATGHDGNGATYGPARRTYSLPGVVQVVSTGDDEAVLSFGVGLAKRTPYRVYALNRPSRVVVDISTPYRTVMARNHFLNLRNFNTGHEPYTTAVLRPVIPPGTAYGALQRLFAGPTQSERAQGLRFISSRATGFSKLTITKGVARVYLTGRCTSGGSTFTVADEIIPTLKQFPSVKWVKIYNAAGQTERPTGPSDSIPECLEP
;
A
#
# COMPACT_ATOMS: atom_id res chain seq x y z
N MET A 1 14.10 45.95 15.88
CA MET A 1 15.53 46.22 16.17
C MET A 1 16.23 44.88 15.97
N ILE A 2 17.07 44.64 14.97
CA ILE A 2 18.18 45.42 14.43
C ILE A 2 18.31 45.13 12.92
N THR A 3 18.63 46.20 12.17
CA THR A 3 18.94 46.30 10.75
C THR A 3 20.44 46.03 10.49
N VAL A 4 20.81 45.68 9.25
CA VAL A 4 22.02 46.08 8.46
C VAL A 4 22.34 44.95 7.45
N LEU A 5 21.91 45.04 6.18
CA LEU A 5 22.60 45.59 5.00
C LEU A 5 24.05 45.12 4.79
N THR A 6 24.33 44.47 3.64
CA THR A 6 25.34 44.99 2.69
C THR A 6 25.21 44.37 1.30
N THR A 7 25.24 45.30 0.33
CA THR A 7 25.21 45.21 -1.12
C THR A 7 26.55 44.72 -1.70
N ARG A 8 26.55 44.10 -2.89
CA ARG A 8 27.68 44.23 -3.84
C ARG A 8 27.19 44.18 -5.29
N THR A 9 27.44 45.29 -5.97
CA THR A 9 27.27 45.57 -7.40
C THR A 9 28.60 45.32 -8.13
N LEU A 10 28.56 44.99 -9.44
CA LEU A 10 29.47 45.40 -10.54
C LEU A 10 29.02 44.59 -11.80
N LEU A 11 28.33 45.14 -12.81
CA LEU A 11 28.71 46.05 -13.91
C LEU A 11 29.86 45.60 -14.82
N THR A 12 29.59 45.62 -16.14
CA THR A 12 30.43 45.75 -17.38
C THR A 12 30.08 44.67 -18.43
N THR A 13 29.94 44.89 -19.75
CA THR A 13 29.91 46.06 -20.67
C THR A 13 29.36 45.56 -22.02
N ALA A 14 28.69 46.45 -22.77
CA ALA A 14 28.12 46.23 -24.10
C ALA A 14 29.15 46.31 -25.24
N LEU A 15 28.85 45.72 -26.40
CA LEU A 15 29.36 46.18 -27.69
C LEU A 15 28.25 46.05 -28.75
N LEU A 16 27.75 47.20 -29.23
CA LEU A 16 26.96 47.36 -30.46
C LEU A 16 27.92 47.72 -31.59
N THR A 17 27.76 47.10 -32.76
CA THR A 17 28.32 47.60 -34.02
C THR A 17 27.23 47.62 -35.09
N ALA A 18 26.93 48.82 -35.59
CA ALA A 18 26.09 49.08 -36.75
C ALA A 18 26.95 49.14 -38.02
N GLY A 19 26.45 48.65 -39.15
CA GLY A 19 27.14 48.66 -40.44
C GLY A 19 26.20 48.65 -41.63
N THR A 20 25.83 49.87 -42.06
CA THR A 20 25.60 50.39 -43.43
C THR A 20 24.89 49.56 -44.52
N ALA A 21 23.84 50.19 -45.07
CA ALA A 21 23.12 49.84 -46.29
C ALA A 21 23.91 50.17 -47.58
N GLY A 22 23.70 49.35 -48.63
CA GLY A 22 24.15 49.60 -50.00
C GLY A 22 23.17 48.98 -51.01
N LEU A 23 22.80 49.74 -52.04
CA LEU A 23 21.73 49.50 -53.02
C LEU A 23 22.28 49.06 -54.40
N LEU A 24 21.57 48.10 -55.03
CA LEU A 24 21.40 47.80 -56.49
C LEU A 24 22.56 47.12 -57.27
N PRO A 25 22.31 46.43 -58.42
CA PRO A 25 21.05 46.26 -59.17
C PRO A 25 20.62 44.79 -59.44
N ALA A 26 19.37 44.65 -59.88
CA ALA A 26 18.81 43.43 -60.44
C ALA A 26 19.39 43.15 -61.84
N VAL A 27 19.87 41.92 -62.05
CA VAL A 27 20.22 41.40 -63.38
C VAL A 27 19.35 40.18 -63.64
N SER A 28 18.44 40.32 -64.61
CA SER A 28 17.63 39.23 -65.16
C SER A 28 18.52 38.31 -65.99
N ALA A 29 18.65 37.04 -65.60
CA ALA A 29 19.26 36.00 -66.42
C ALA A 29 18.19 34.98 -66.84
N GLN A 30 18.01 34.88 -68.14
CA GLN A 30 17.06 34.02 -68.86
C GLN A 30 17.33 32.53 -68.59
N ALA A 31 16.26 31.76 -68.46
CA ALA A 31 16.25 30.33 -68.22
C ALA A 31 16.90 29.50 -69.35
N ALA A 32 17.66 28.47 -68.96
CA ALA A 32 17.93 27.30 -69.77
C ALA A 32 17.29 26.08 -69.09
N ALA A 33 16.29 25.50 -69.74
CA ALA A 33 15.61 24.29 -69.29
C ALA A 33 16.51 23.06 -69.48
N ALA A 34 16.79 22.34 -68.40
CA ALA A 34 17.41 21.02 -68.41
C ALA A 34 16.40 19.98 -67.90
N PRO A 35 16.43 18.72 -68.39
CA PRO A 35 15.33 17.78 -68.23
C PRO A 35 15.24 17.28 -66.78
N ALA A 36 14.00 17.15 -66.31
CA ALA A 36 13.69 16.65 -64.98
C ALA A 36 14.14 15.18 -64.81
N PRO A 37 14.85 14.85 -63.72
CA PRO A 37 14.80 13.51 -63.18
C PRO A 37 13.50 13.37 -62.39
N LEU A 38 12.58 12.56 -62.91
CA LEU A 38 11.64 11.83 -62.07
C LEU A 38 12.50 11.04 -61.08
N TRP A 39 12.38 11.31 -59.78
CA TRP A 39 12.22 10.29 -58.73
C TRP A 39 12.01 10.94 -57.36
N ALA A 40 10.93 10.48 -56.72
CA ALA A 40 10.60 10.56 -55.32
C ALA A 40 10.61 11.97 -54.69
N THR A 41 9.42 12.59 -54.69
CA THR A 41 8.94 13.22 -53.45
C THR A 41 9.10 12.18 -52.34
N ALA A 42 10.18 12.27 -51.57
CA ALA A 42 10.22 11.68 -50.24
C ALA A 42 9.13 12.41 -49.47
N THR A 43 7.93 11.85 -49.51
CA THR A 43 6.93 12.10 -48.49
C THR A 43 7.69 12.03 -47.18
N ARG A 44 7.63 13.11 -46.42
CA ARG A 44 7.90 13.10 -44.99
C ARG A 44 6.81 12.22 -44.36
N GLN A 45 6.77 10.94 -44.72
CA GLN A 45 6.27 9.88 -43.88
C GLN A 45 7.21 9.92 -42.69
N ALA A 46 6.82 10.79 -41.75
CA ALA A 46 7.13 10.57 -40.36
C ALA A 46 7.01 9.07 -40.16
N ALA A 47 8.13 8.45 -39.82
CA ALA A 47 8.09 7.17 -39.16
C ALA A 47 7.36 7.41 -37.83
N GLU A 48 6.02 7.49 -37.87
CA GLU A 48 5.23 6.81 -36.86
C GLU A 48 5.53 5.33 -37.07
N GLN A 49 6.71 4.91 -36.60
CA GLN A 49 6.82 3.58 -36.04
C GLN A 49 5.64 3.50 -35.10
N SER A 50 4.65 2.68 -35.46
CA SER A 50 3.59 2.24 -34.57
C SER A 50 4.25 1.70 -33.33
N ALA A 51 4.55 2.58 -32.38
CA ALA A 51 5.01 2.23 -31.06
C ALA A 51 3.90 1.34 -30.54
N ARG A 52 4.18 0.04 -30.39
CA ARG A 52 3.22 -0.89 -29.77
C ARG A 52 2.71 -0.17 -28.53
N PRO A 53 1.38 -0.06 -28.33
CA PRO A 53 0.85 0.67 -27.20
C PRO A 53 1.52 0.10 -25.95
N THR A 54 2.33 0.94 -25.29
CA THR A 54 3.12 0.50 -24.15
C THR A 54 2.13 0.07 -23.08
N VAL A 55 2.14 -1.22 -22.74
CA VAL A 55 1.27 -1.74 -21.70
C VAL A 55 1.65 -1.04 -20.38
N PRO A 56 0.72 -0.33 -19.73
CA PRO A 56 0.94 0.23 -18.39
C PRO A 56 1.55 -0.81 -17.46
N THR A 57 2.75 -0.55 -16.96
CA THR A 57 3.41 -1.40 -15.97
C THR A 57 3.28 -0.76 -14.60
N LEU A 58 2.62 -1.42 -13.64
CA LEU A 58 2.51 -0.92 -12.27
C LEU A 58 3.88 -0.98 -11.59
N VAL A 59 4.41 0.17 -11.20
CA VAL A 59 5.75 0.27 -10.59
C VAL A 59 5.73 0.61 -9.10
N ASP A 60 4.60 1.10 -8.58
CA ASP A 60 4.49 1.38 -7.15
C ASP A 60 3.04 1.33 -6.66
N VAL A 61 2.88 0.93 -5.39
CA VAL A 61 1.62 1.00 -4.64
C VAL A 61 1.91 1.61 -3.29
N ARG A 62 1.40 2.82 -3.07
CA ARG A 62 1.61 3.59 -1.85
C ARG A 62 0.31 4.18 -1.33
N ALA A 63 0.23 4.40 -0.02
CA ALA A 63 -0.90 5.08 0.58
C ALA A 63 -0.45 6.09 1.63
N ALA A 64 -1.21 7.18 1.75
CA ALA A 64 -0.97 8.24 2.73
C ALA A 64 -2.29 8.79 3.27
N HIS A 65 -2.25 9.34 4.48
CA HIS A 65 -3.39 10.03 5.08
C HIS A 65 -3.37 11.52 4.69
N HIS A 66 -4.54 12.06 4.37
CA HIS A 66 -4.81 13.48 4.19
C HIS A 66 -6.01 13.87 5.08
N PRO A 67 -6.23 15.16 5.36
CA PRO A 67 -7.41 15.58 6.12
C PRO A 67 -8.72 15.01 5.52
N GLY A 68 -9.39 14.15 6.29
CA GLY A 68 -10.67 13.54 5.93
C GLY A 68 -10.63 12.39 4.92
N LEU A 69 -9.45 11.97 4.43
CA LEU A 69 -9.33 10.82 3.52
C LEU A 69 -7.98 10.08 3.63
N ASP A 70 -8.00 8.81 3.26
CA ASP A 70 -6.78 8.08 2.91
C ASP A 70 -6.68 7.99 1.38
N ARG A 71 -5.50 8.32 0.84
CA ARG A 71 -5.22 8.25 -0.59
C ARG A 71 -4.35 7.03 -0.86
N LEU A 72 -4.87 6.08 -1.63
CA LEU A 72 -4.15 4.95 -2.17
C LEU A 72 -3.81 5.23 -3.64
N VAL A 73 -2.53 5.10 -4.00
CA VAL A 73 -2.01 5.41 -5.33
C VAL A 73 -1.37 4.17 -5.92
N PHE A 74 -1.78 3.86 -7.15
CA PHE A 74 -1.16 2.88 -8.04
C PHE A 74 -0.43 3.67 -9.14
N GLU A 75 0.89 3.63 -9.15
CA GLU A 75 1.71 4.35 -10.13
C GLU A 75 2.16 3.43 -11.25
N PHE A 76 2.07 3.92 -12.48
CA PHE A 76 2.38 3.17 -13.69
C PHE A 76 3.50 3.84 -14.47
N ARG A 77 4.44 3.02 -14.95
CA ARG A 77 5.32 3.38 -16.05
C ARG A 77 4.56 3.21 -17.36
N GLY A 78 4.69 4.20 -18.25
CA GLY A 78 3.91 4.28 -19.48
C GLY A 78 2.58 5.02 -19.28
N PRO A 79 1.56 4.78 -20.13
CA PRO A 79 0.27 5.44 -20.02
C PRO A 79 -0.50 4.99 -18.78
N VAL A 80 -1.54 5.76 -18.40
CA VAL A 80 -2.52 5.31 -17.41
C VAL A 80 -3.31 4.11 -17.99
N PRO A 81 -3.66 3.08 -17.19
CA PRO A 81 -4.56 2.01 -17.63
C PRO A 81 -5.85 2.55 -18.24
N ALA A 82 -6.16 2.09 -19.47
CA ALA A 82 -7.33 2.56 -20.22
C ALA A 82 -8.66 2.27 -19.52
N ARG A 83 -8.71 1.21 -18.69
CA ARG A 83 -9.85 0.97 -17.80
C ARG A 83 -9.36 0.58 -16.42
N TYR A 84 -9.96 1.21 -15.42
CA TYR A 84 -9.77 0.91 -14.02
C TYR A 84 -11.12 0.94 -13.32
N SER A 85 -11.25 0.16 -12.26
CA SER A 85 -12.47 0.12 -11.44
C SER A 85 -12.12 -0.18 -10.00
N ALA A 86 -12.95 0.31 -9.09
CA ALA A 86 -12.95 -0.11 -7.70
C ALA A 86 -14.39 -0.48 -7.34
N ARG A 87 -14.58 -1.56 -6.57
CA ARG A 87 -15.91 -1.97 -6.08
C ARG A 87 -15.80 -2.70 -4.76
N TYR A 88 -16.79 -2.50 -3.90
CA TYR A 88 -16.88 -3.29 -2.68
C TYR A 88 -17.28 -4.73 -2.99
N VAL A 89 -16.66 -5.68 -2.29
CA VAL A 89 -16.93 -7.12 -2.43
C VAL A 89 -17.09 -7.75 -1.05
N LYS A 90 -17.81 -8.86 -0.97
CA LYS A 90 -17.91 -9.67 0.26
C LYS A 90 -16.65 -10.52 0.49
N GLN A 91 -16.00 -10.93 -0.60
CA GLN A 91 -14.83 -11.77 -0.59
C GLN A 91 -13.91 -11.41 -1.77
N LEU A 92 -12.61 -11.43 -1.53
CA LEU A 92 -11.61 -11.29 -2.58
C LEU A 92 -11.31 -12.69 -3.14
N ILE A 93 -11.41 -12.82 -4.45
CA ILE A 93 -11.07 -14.04 -5.20
C ILE A 93 -9.84 -13.73 -6.04
N GLY A 94 -8.86 -14.64 -5.99
CA GLY A 94 -7.63 -14.56 -6.74
C GLY A 94 -7.83 -14.94 -8.20
N ASP A 95 -7.44 -14.08 -9.12
CA ASP A 95 -7.49 -14.29 -10.56
C ASP A 95 -6.10 -14.81 -11.02
N PRO A 96 -5.97 -15.91 -11.79
CA PRO A 96 -7.01 -16.83 -12.27
C PRO A 96 -7.31 -17.99 -11.30
N SER A 97 -6.62 -18.08 -10.16
CA SER A 97 -6.65 -19.25 -9.25
C SER A 97 -8.04 -19.67 -8.75
N GLY A 98 -9.03 -18.77 -8.74
CA GLY A 98 -10.35 -18.97 -8.14
C GLY A 98 -10.35 -19.06 -6.61
N ARG A 99 -9.18 -18.99 -5.95
CA ARG A 99 -9.05 -19.20 -4.50
C ARG A 99 -9.33 -17.90 -3.72
N PRO A 100 -9.91 -18.00 -2.49
CA PRO A 100 -10.07 -16.84 -1.63
C PRO A 100 -8.72 -16.22 -1.25
N VAL A 101 -8.59 -14.90 -1.41
CA VAL A 101 -7.44 -14.13 -0.93
C VAL A 101 -7.87 -13.30 0.28
N ARG A 102 -7.12 -13.37 1.37
CA ARG A 102 -7.50 -12.68 2.61
C ARG A 102 -6.84 -11.31 2.68
N ALA A 103 -7.60 -10.27 2.96
CA ALA A 103 -7.10 -8.96 3.37
C ALA A 103 -7.74 -8.60 4.71
N VAL A 104 -7.01 -7.92 5.57
CA VAL A 104 -7.49 -7.54 6.89
C VAL A 104 -8.25 -6.22 6.82
N GLY A 105 -9.49 -6.21 7.33
CA GLY A 105 -10.37 -5.03 7.40
C GLY A 105 -11.84 -5.45 7.57
N ASP A 106 -12.69 -4.51 7.99
CA ASP A 106 -14.15 -4.67 8.13
C ASP A 106 -14.87 -4.55 6.77
N ALA A 107 -14.21 -3.99 5.76
CA ALA A 107 -14.71 -3.93 4.40
C ALA A 107 -13.61 -4.23 3.38
N LEU A 108 -13.99 -4.82 2.25
CA LEU A 108 -13.07 -5.21 1.18
C LEU A 108 -13.43 -4.49 -0.11
N LEU A 109 -12.47 -3.75 -0.67
CA LEU A 109 -12.58 -3.07 -1.96
C LEU A 109 -11.69 -3.80 -2.98
N LYS A 110 -12.26 -4.33 -4.07
CA LYS A 110 -11.49 -4.89 -5.20
C LYS A 110 -11.19 -3.76 -6.18
N VAL A 111 -9.92 -3.52 -6.45
CA VAL A 111 -9.41 -2.59 -7.46
C VAL A 111 -8.90 -3.42 -8.64
N ARG A 112 -9.29 -3.05 -9.86
CA ARG A 112 -8.92 -3.79 -11.07
C ARG A 112 -8.49 -2.84 -12.18
N PHE A 113 -7.42 -3.19 -12.87
CA PHE A 113 -6.89 -2.53 -14.06
C PHE A 113 -6.91 -3.51 -15.23
N THR A 114 -7.34 -3.08 -16.41
CA THR A 114 -7.31 -3.92 -17.62
C THR A 114 -6.31 -3.38 -18.62
N LYS A 115 -5.72 -4.27 -19.41
CA LYS A 115 -4.60 -3.97 -20.31
C LYS A 115 -3.44 -3.36 -19.53
N ALA A 116 -3.12 -3.92 -18.37
CA ALA A 116 -2.01 -3.49 -17.52
C ALA A 116 -1.27 -4.73 -16.99
N THR A 117 0.01 -4.58 -16.64
CA THR A 117 0.83 -5.62 -16.02
C THR A 117 1.46 -5.10 -14.74
N GLY A 118 1.66 -5.97 -13.75
CA GLY A 118 2.41 -5.70 -12.52
C GLY A 118 3.76 -6.42 -12.47
N HIS A 119 4.24 -6.99 -13.59
CA HIS A 119 5.48 -7.75 -13.63
C HIS A 119 6.33 -7.48 -14.87
N ASP A 120 7.59 -7.84 -14.79
CA ASP A 120 8.53 -7.95 -15.91
C ASP A 120 9.30 -9.28 -15.82
N GLY A 121 10.36 -9.43 -16.62
CA GLY A 121 11.18 -10.65 -16.65
C GLY A 121 11.83 -11.02 -15.30
N ASN A 122 11.87 -10.11 -14.34
CA ASN A 122 12.43 -10.31 -13.00
C ASN A 122 11.34 -10.51 -11.91
N GLY A 123 10.07 -10.54 -12.29
CA GLY A 123 8.94 -10.72 -11.38
C GLY A 123 8.17 -9.43 -11.13
N ALA A 124 7.54 -9.31 -9.95
CA ALA A 124 6.66 -8.19 -9.64
C ALA A 124 7.42 -6.85 -9.55
N THR A 125 6.96 -5.84 -10.28
CA THR A 125 7.62 -4.53 -10.42
C THR A 125 7.17 -3.50 -9.40
N TYR A 126 6.10 -3.78 -8.66
CA TYR A 126 5.52 -2.85 -7.68
C TYR A 126 5.93 -3.17 -6.23
N GLY A 127 6.73 -4.21 -6.00
CA GLY A 127 7.18 -4.67 -4.68
C GLY A 127 6.28 -5.75 -4.04
N PRO A 128 6.24 -5.88 -2.69
CA PRO A 128 5.59 -7.00 -2.01
C PRO A 128 4.12 -7.24 -2.39
N ALA A 129 3.69 -8.50 -2.57
CA ALA A 129 2.28 -8.78 -2.88
C ALA A 129 1.29 -8.37 -1.77
N ARG A 130 1.75 -8.17 -0.52
CA ARG A 130 0.93 -7.75 0.63
C ARG A 130 1.57 -6.57 1.34
N ARG A 131 0.83 -5.47 1.46
CA ARG A 131 1.21 -4.22 2.14
C ARG A 131 0.30 -3.93 3.30
N THR A 132 0.87 -3.49 4.41
CA THR A 132 0.12 -3.09 5.60
C THR A 132 0.40 -1.62 5.87
N TYR A 133 -0.64 -0.87 6.19
CA TYR A 133 -0.56 0.57 6.35
C TYR A 133 -1.04 0.96 7.74
N SER A 134 -0.33 1.92 8.34
CA SER A 134 -0.71 2.55 9.60
C SER A 134 -1.56 3.80 9.34
N LEU A 135 -2.69 3.63 8.65
CA LEU A 135 -3.60 4.72 8.24
C LEU A 135 -5.01 4.54 8.83
N PRO A 136 -5.78 5.61 9.08
CA PRO A 136 -7.14 5.55 9.65
C PRO A 136 -8.08 4.56 8.97
N GLY A 137 -8.16 4.58 7.65
CA GLY A 137 -9.08 3.77 6.85
C GLY A 137 -8.40 2.58 6.17
N VAL A 138 -7.32 2.81 5.39
CA VAL A 138 -6.62 1.73 4.68
C VAL A 138 -5.78 0.91 5.65
N VAL A 139 -6.12 -0.37 5.80
CA VAL A 139 -5.43 -1.31 6.70
C VAL A 139 -4.41 -2.12 5.92
N GLN A 140 -4.83 -2.71 4.81
CA GLN A 140 -4.01 -3.65 4.06
C GLN A 140 -4.33 -3.62 2.57
N VAL A 141 -3.31 -3.79 1.72
CA VAL A 141 -3.48 -3.98 0.27
C VAL A 141 -2.82 -5.29 -0.12
N VAL A 142 -3.54 -6.14 -0.86
CA VAL A 142 -3.07 -7.45 -1.32
C VAL A 142 -3.23 -7.54 -2.83
N SER A 143 -2.22 -8.05 -3.53
CA SER A 143 -2.38 -8.48 -4.91
C SER A 143 -3.31 -9.70 -4.94
N THR A 144 -4.27 -9.68 -5.85
CA THR A 144 -5.21 -10.77 -6.08
C THR A 144 -5.09 -11.34 -7.49
N GLY A 145 -4.21 -10.84 -8.34
CA GLY A 145 -4.02 -11.39 -9.68
C GLY A 145 -3.29 -10.43 -10.60
N ASP A 146 -2.50 -10.99 -11.50
CA ASP A 146 -1.77 -10.29 -12.56
C ASP A 146 -1.62 -11.27 -13.73
N ASP A 147 -2.70 -11.42 -14.49
CA ASP A 147 -2.85 -12.47 -15.52
C ASP A 147 -3.71 -11.96 -16.68
N GLU A 148 -3.46 -12.42 -17.90
CA GLU A 148 -4.18 -12.00 -19.12
C GLU A 148 -4.34 -10.46 -19.27
N ALA A 149 -3.30 -9.70 -18.88
CA ALA A 149 -3.30 -8.23 -18.81
C ALA A 149 -4.38 -7.63 -17.89
N VAL A 150 -4.77 -8.37 -16.86
CA VAL A 150 -5.67 -7.96 -15.78
C VAL A 150 -4.91 -7.98 -14.47
N LEU A 151 -4.72 -6.78 -13.93
CA LEU A 151 -4.08 -6.57 -12.64
C LEU A 151 -5.14 -6.24 -11.60
N SER A 152 -5.21 -7.02 -10.53
CA SER A 152 -6.24 -6.94 -9.50
C SER A 152 -5.64 -6.87 -8.09
N PHE A 153 -6.22 -6.01 -7.25
CA PHE A 153 -5.87 -5.85 -5.84
C PHE A 153 -7.10 -5.87 -4.94
N GLY A 154 -6.91 -6.36 -3.72
CA GLY A 154 -7.86 -6.21 -2.63
C GLY A 154 -7.35 -5.21 -1.60
N VAL A 155 -8.22 -4.28 -1.19
CA VAL A 155 -7.95 -3.30 -0.15
C VAL A 155 -8.85 -3.60 1.04
N GLY A 156 -8.23 -3.97 2.16
CA GLY A 156 -8.89 -4.09 3.45
C GLY A 156 -8.99 -2.72 4.13
N LEU A 157 -10.22 -2.33 4.47
CA LEU A 157 -10.54 -1.06 5.11
C LEU A 157 -11.03 -1.27 6.53
N ALA A 158 -10.63 -0.40 7.45
CA ALA A 158 -11.08 -0.41 8.85
C ALA A 158 -12.59 -0.16 8.98
N LYS A 159 -13.21 0.51 8.00
CA LYS A 159 -14.65 0.74 7.92
C LYS A 159 -15.05 0.98 6.46
N ARG A 160 -16.24 0.50 6.06
CA ARG A 160 -16.83 0.84 4.76
C ARG A 160 -17.18 2.32 4.71
N THR A 161 -16.61 3.06 3.77
CA THR A 161 -16.91 4.48 3.53
C THR A 161 -17.01 4.80 2.04
N PRO A 162 -17.54 5.98 1.67
CA PRO A 162 -17.46 6.45 0.29
C PRO A 162 -16.01 6.53 -0.20
N TYR A 163 -15.80 6.23 -1.47
CA TYR A 163 -14.51 6.37 -2.13
C TYR A 163 -14.69 6.98 -3.52
N ARG A 164 -13.60 7.51 -4.07
CA ARG A 164 -13.52 7.99 -5.45
C ARG A 164 -12.30 7.37 -6.13
N VAL A 165 -12.46 6.95 -7.38
CA VAL A 165 -11.36 6.45 -8.21
C VAL A 165 -11.19 7.33 -9.45
N TYR A 166 -9.96 7.76 -9.72
CA TYR A 166 -9.65 8.62 -10.85
C TYR A 166 -8.19 8.49 -11.28
N ALA A 167 -7.89 8.95 -12.48
CA ALA A 167 -6.54 8.96 -13.02
C ALA A 167 -5.88 10.33 -12.86
N LEU A 168 -4.56 10.31 -12.67
CA LEU A 168 -3.69 11.47 -12.84
C LEU A 168 -2.64 11.13 -13.90
N ASN A 169 -2.25 12.13 -14.68
CA ASN A 169 -1.13 12.06 -15.59
C ASN A 169 0.11 12.74 -14.98
N ARG A 170 1.30 12.40 -15.49
CA ARG A 170 2.60 13.02 -15.14
C ARG A 170 2.92 13.05 -13.61
N PRO A 171 3.30 11.92 -12.99
CA PRO A 171 3.36 10.56 -13.53
C PRO A 171 1.97 9.91 -13.63
N SER A 172 1.85 8.87 -14.47
CA SER A 172 0.63 8.09 -14.67
C SER A 172 0.24 7.37 -13.38
N ARG A 173 -0.90 7.72 -12.82
CA ARG A 173 -1.38 7.17 -11.54
C ARG A 173 -2.87 6.88 -11.63
N VAL A 174 -3.30 5.78 -11.02
CA VAL A 174 -4.70 5.61 -10.62
C VAL A 174 -4.78 5.80 -9.11
N VAL A 175 -5.63 6.74 -8.70
CA VAL A 175 -5.82 7.14 -7.32
C VAL A 175 -7.16 6.64 -6.83
N VAL A 176 -7.17 6.03 -5.65
CA VAL A 176 -8.37 5.69 -4.88
C VAL A 176 -8.33 6.55 -3.61
N ASP A 177 -9.19 7.55 -3.54
CA ASP A 177 -9.39 8.35 -2.32
C ASP A 177 -10.52 7.71 -1.51
N ILE A 178 -10.23 7.27 -0.29
CA ILE A 178 -11.19 6.65 0.64
C ILE A 178 -11.51 7.64 1.75
N SER A 179 -12.77 7.99 1.94
CA SER A 179 -13.18 8.94 2.98
C SER A 179 -12.93 8.37 4.39
N THR A 180 -12.33 9.18 5.26
CA THR A 180 -12.05 8.86 6.66
C THR A 180 -12.56 9.98 7.59
N PRO A 181 -13.87 10.26 7.63
CA PRO A 181 -14.44 11.40 8.36
C PRO A 181 -14.53 11.16 9.89
N TYR A 182 -13.95 10.06 10.37
CA TYR A 182 -14.03 9.63 11.75
C TYR A 182 -12.72 9.90 12.49
N ARG A 183 -12.83 10.18 13.79
CA ARG A 183 -11.67 10.25 14.68
C ARG A 183 -11.07 8.85 14.90
N THR A 184 -9.75 8.81 15.08
CA THR A 184 -9.03 7.62 15.52
C THR A 184 -8.33 7.90 16.85
N VAL A 185 -7.99 6.83 17.55
CA VAL A 185 -7.06 6.86 18.68
C VAL A 185 -5.90 5.92 18.38
N MET A 186 -4.73 6.19 18.96
CA MET A 186 -3.56 5.33 18.78
C MET A 186 -3.61 4.17 19.78
N ALA A 187 -3.54 2.94 19.27
CA ALA A 187 -3.40 1.72 20.05
C ALA A 187 -2.03 1.08 19.77
N ARG A 188 -1.46 0.42 20.78
CA ARG A 188 -0.20 -0.33 20.64
C ARG A 188 -0.47 -1.71 20.07
N ASN A 189 0.27 -2.10 19.04
CA ASN A 189 0.33 -3.46 18.53
C ASN A 189 1.72 -4.01 18.78
N HIS A 190 1.80 -5.17 19.43
CA HIS A 190 3.05 -5.80 19.79
C HIS A 190 3.40 -6.84 18.73
N PHE A 191 4.55 -6.68 18.10
CA PHE A 191 5.07 -7.60 17.09
C PHE A 191 6.35 -8.24 17.59
N LEU A 192 6.62 -9.48 17.18
CA LEU A 192 7.92 -10.12 17.41
C LEU A 192 9.05 -9.22 16.90
N ASN A 193 10.03 -8.95 17.75
CA ASN A 193 11.29 -8.32 17.39
C ASN A 193 12.33 -9.43 17.20
N LEU A 194 12.67 -9.73 15.93
CA LEU A 194 13.60 -10.81 15.61
C LEU A 194 14.98 -10.64 16.23
N ARG A 195 15.45 -9.40 16.42
CA ARG A 195 16.76 -9.15 17.02
C ARG A 195 16.74 -9.55 18.50
N ASN A 196 15.73 -9.08 19.23
CA ASN A 196 15.53 -9.40 20.63
C ASN A 196 15.37 -10.91 20.84
N PHE A 197 14.52 -11.55 20.03
CA PHE A 197 14.28 -12.98 20.10
C PHE A 197 15.53 -13.82 19.83
N ASN A 198 16.27 -13.52 18.75
CA ASN A 198 17.49 -14.27 18.40
C ASN A 198 18.65 -14.07 19.38
N THR A 199 18.61 -13.01 20.20
CA THR A 199 19.64 -12.72 21.21
C THR A 199 19.21 -13.07 22.63
N GLY A 200 18.00 -13.60 22.82
CA GLY A 200 17.46 -13.89 24.15
C GLY A 200 17.22 -12.64 25.01
N HIS A 201 17.07 -11.46 24.38
CA HIS A 201 16.86 -10.20 25.09
C HIS A 201 15.37 -9.87 25.20
N GLU A 202 14.80 -10.00 26.40
CA GLU A 202 13.41 -9.62 26.66
C GLU A 202 13.23 -8.09 26.78
N PRO A 203 12.05 -7.53 26.38
CA PRO A 203 10.90 -8.23 25.83
C PRO A 203 11.11 -8.67 24.37
N TYR A 204 10.60 -9.85 24.00
CA TYR A 204 10.67 -10.36 22.63
C TYR A 204 9.74 -9.63 21.65
N THR A 205 8.83 -8.80 22.16
CA THR A 205 7.97 -7.96 21.33
C THR A 205 8.35 -6.49 21.38
N THR A 206 8.06 -5.77 20.31
CA THR A 206 8.14 -4.31 20.26
C THR A 206 6.78 -3.74 19.91
N ALA A 207 6.34 -2.75 20.68
CA ALA A 207 5.08 -2.06 20.47
C ALA A 207 5.21 -1.00 19.36
N VAL A 208 4.27 -1.00 18.43
CA VAL A 208 4.11 0.07 17.42
C VAL A 208 2.70 0.65 17.49
N LEU A 209 2.55 1.93 17.15
CA LEU A 209 1.25 2.60 17.23
C LEU A 209 0.43 2.36 15.95
N ARG A 210 -0.88 2.18 16.13
CA ARG A 210 -1.85 2.02 15.05
C ARG A 210 -3.10 2.86 15.30
N PRO A 211 -3.62 3.58 14.28
CA PRO A 211 -4.89 4.25 14.40
C PRO A 211 -6.05 3.24 14.42
N VAL A 212 -6.91 3.35 15.42
CA VAL A 212 -8.12 2.52 15.57
C VAL A 212 -9.35 3.39 15.80
N ILE A 213 -10.52 2.93 15.35
CA ILE A 213 -11.78 3.68 15.39
C ILE A 213 -12.53 3.37 16.70
N PRO A 214 -12.80 4.35 17.58
CA PRO A 214 -13.66 4.15 18.76
C PRO A 214 -15.13 3.88 18.39
N PRO A 215 -15.92 3.23 19.27
CA PRO A 215 -15.57 2.73 20.60
C PRO A 215 -14.86 1.36 20.59
N GLY A 216 -14.82 0.65 19.46
CA GLY A 216 -14.25 -0.69 19.33
C GLY A 216 -12.72 -0.74 19.30
N THR A 217 -12.03 0.02 20.16
CA THR A 217 -10.57 0.22 20.09
C THR A 217 -9.77 -1.08 20.28
N ALA A 218 -10.19 -1.95 21.19
CA ALA A 218 -9.55 -3.26 21.39
C ALA A 218 -9.74 -4.20 20.19
N TYR A 219 -10.93 -4.20 19.58
CA TYR A 219 -11.19 -4.94 18.35
C TYR A 219 -10.34 -4.40 17.20
N GLY A 220 -10.31 -3.08 17.03
CA GLY A 220 -9.49 -2.41 16.03
C GLY A 220 -8.00 -2.70 16.23
N ALA A 221 -7.51 -2.70 17.48
CA ALA A 221 -6.13 -3.04 17.78
C ALA A 221 -5.83 -4.49 17.36
N LEU A 222 -6.69 -5.43 17.70
CA LEU A 222 -6.51 -6.83 17.30
C LEU A 222 -6.57 -7.00 15.77
N GLN A 223 -7.47 -6.29 15.08
CA GLN A 223 -7.49 -6.25 13.62
C GLN A 223 -6.16 -5.74 13.06
N ARG A 224 -5.61 -4.65 13.60
CA ARG A 224 -4.31 -4.10 13.16
C ARG A 224 -3.14 -5.04 13.45
N LEU A 225 -3.22 -5.82 14.53
CA LEU A 225 -2.24 -6.87 14.83
C LEU A 225 -2.22 -7.92 13.71
N PHE A 226 -3.38 -8.47 13.35
CA PHE A 226 -3.49 -9.46 12.28
C PHE A 226 -3.14 -8.92 10.88
N ALA A 227 -3.21 -7.60 10.68
CA ALA A 227 -2.67 -6.98 9.47
C ALA A 227 -1.14 -7.08 9.40
N GLY A 228 -0.46 -7.20 10.54
CA GLY A 228 0.98 -7.33 10.67
C GLY A 228 1.75 -6.01 10.64
N PRO A 229 3.09 -6.07 10.70
CA PRO A 229 3.92 -4.89 10.55
C PRO A 229 3.87 -4.34 9.11
N THR A 230 4.00 -3.03 9.01
CA THR A 230 4.23 -2.27 7.77
C THR A 230 5.57 -2.66 7.12
N GLN A 231 5.78 -2.24 5.87
CA GLN A 231 7.04 -2.51 5.14
C GLN A 231 8.27 -1.98 5.88
N SER A 232 8.19 -0.76 6.42
CA SER A 232 9.31 -0.14 7.15
C SER A 232 9.61 -0.86 8.47
N GLU A 233 8.59 -1.23 9.23
CA GLU A 233 8.77 -2.00 10.47
C GLU A 233 9.33 -3.39 10.22
N ARG A 234 8.97 -4.03 9.09
CA ARG A 234 9.60 -5.28 8.67
C ARG A 234 11.08 -5.09 8.35
N ALA A 235 11.43 -3.99 7.70
CA ALA A 235 12.84 -3.65 7.44
C ALA A 235 13.61 -3.43 8.75
N GLN A 236 12.94 -2.99 9.83
CA GLN A 236 13.50 -2.88 11.18
C GLN A 236 13.54 -4.21 11.96
N GLY A 237 13.11 -5.32 11.36
CA GLY A 237 13.16 -6.66 11.98
C GLY A 237 11.89 -7.08 12.72
N LEU A 238 10.80 -6.31 12.65
CA LEU A 238 9.53 -6.71 13.26
C LEU A 238 8.79 -7.74 12.39
N ARG A 239 8.23 -8.77 13.02
CA ARG A 239 7.45 -9.83 12.37
C ARG A 239 6.15 -10.09 13.12
N PHE A 240 5.15 -10.57 12.39
CA PHE A 240 3.92 -11.10 12.99
C PHE A 240 3.96 -12.62 12.91
N ILE A 241 3.81 -13.30 14.05
CA ILE A 241 3.78 -14.75 14.14
C ILE A 241 2.34 -15.19 14.29
N SER A 242 1.75 -15.66 13.18
CA SER A 242 0.34 -16.00 13.18
C SER A 242 0.02 -17.34 13.85
N SER A 243 1.02 -18.21 14.07
CA SER A 243 0.80 -19.59 14.54
C SER A 243 -0.25 -20.33 13.70
N ARG A 244 -0.20 -20.12 12.37
CA ARG A 244 -1.20 -20.53 11.34
C ARG A 244 -2.61 -19.98 11.52
N ALA A 245 -2.90 -19.24 12.59
CA ALA A 245 -4.15 -18.52 12.72
C ALA A 245 -4.29 -17.56 11.54
N THR A 246 -5.49 -17.55 10.99
CA THR A 246 -5.83 -16.71 9.85
C THR A 246 -6.34 -15.36 10.35
N GLY A 247 -6.94 -15.30 11.53
CA GLY A 247 -7.56 -14.10 12.07
C GLY A 247 -8.28 -14.44 13.37
N PHE A 248 -9.33 -13.68 13.64
CA PHE A 248 -10.24 -13.93 14.76
C PHE A 248 -11.68 -13.65 14.32
N SER A 249 -12.62 -14.44 14.83
CA SER A 249 -14.05 -14.32 14.53
C SER A 249 -14.77 -13.46 15.54
N LYS A 250 -14.26 -13.40 16.77
CA LYS A 250 -14.93 -12.73 17.89
C LYS A 250 -13.94 -12.23 18.92
N LEU A 251 -14.22 -11.05 19.45
CA LEU A 251 -13.62 -10.50 20.66
C LEU A 251 -14.74 -10.01 21.58
N THR A 252 -14.77 -10.46 22.83
CA THR A 252 -15.65 -9.89 23.86
C THR A 252 -14.84 -9.47 25.06
N ILE A 253 -15.22 -8.38 25.72
CA ILE A 253 -14.59 -7.92 26.95
C ILE A 253 -15.69 -7.78 27.98
N THR A 254 -15.68 -8.64 29.01
CA THR A 254 -16.68 -8.62 30.08
C THR A 254 -16.00 -8.83 31.42
N LYS A 255 -16.32 -7.98 32.40
CA LYS A 255 -15.79 -8.03 33.78
C LYS A 255 -14.24 -8.15 33.84
N GLY A 256 -13.53 -7.41 32.97
CA GLY A 256 -12.06 -7.45 32.93
C GLY A 256 -11.46 -8.60 32.11
N VAL A 257 -12.26 -9.45 31.47
CA VAL A 257 -11.76 -10.60 30.71
C VAL A 257 -12.03 -10.43 29.22
N ALA A 258 -10.96 -10.31 28.44
CA ALA A 258 -11.00 -10.35 26.98
C ALA A 258 -11.02 -11.80 26.49
N ARG A 259 -12.00 -12.18 25.65
CA ARG A 259 -12.10 -13.50 25.03
C ARG A 259 -11.95 -13.37 23.53
N VAL A 260 -10.89 -13.94 22.98
CA VAL A 260 -10.54 -13.90 21.55
C VAL A 260 -10.76 -15.27 20.94
N TYR A 261 -11.48 -15.36 19.83
CA TYR A 261 -11.71 -16.62 19.12
C TYR A 261 -10.97 -16.60 17.80
N LEU A 262 -9.90 -17.39 17.69
CA LEU A 262 -9.07 -17.47 16.49
C LEU A 262 -9.81 -18.17 15.34
N THR A 263 -9.48 -17.79 14.10
CA THR A 263 -9.95 -18.48 12.88
C THR A 263 -8.82 -19.23 12.21
N GLY A 264 -9.15 -20.28 11.45
CA GLY A 264 -8.16 -21.14 10.79
C GLY A 264 -7.58 -22.17 11.76
N ARG A 265 -6.53 -22.86 11.32
CA ARG A 265 -5.83 -23.85 12.15
C ARG A 265 -4.80 -23.13 13.00
N CYS A 266 -4.80 -23.33 14.31
CA CYS A 266 -3.73 -22.86 15.19
C CYS A 266 -2.69 -23.98 15.37
N THR A 267 -1.41 -23.61 15.47
CA THR A 267 -0.31 -24.49 15.88
C THR A 267 0.89 -23.64 16.33
N SER A 268 1.54 -24.01 17.44
CA SER A 268 2.84 -23.48 17.86
C SER A 268 3.95 -23.92 16.91
N GLY A 269 3.83 -25.14 16.37
CA GLY A 269 4.86 -25.77 15.57
C GLY A 269 6.13 -26.09 16.37
N GLY A 270 6.02 -26.35 17.68
CA GLY A 270 7.19 -26.57 18.55
C GLY A 270 7.79 -25.30 19.14
N SER A 271 7.19 -24.13 18.86
CA SER A 271 7.78 -22.84 19.23
C SER A 271 7.30 -22.35 20.58
N THR A 272 8.24 -21.82 21.37
CA THR A 272 7.96 -21.09 22.61
C THR A 272 7.40 -19.68 22.41
N PHE A 273 7.36 -19.19 21.16
CA PHE A 273 6.75 -17.91 20.81
C PHE A 273 5.61 -18.13 19.82
N THR A 274 4.43 -17.66 20.16
CA THR A 274 3.22 -17.82 19.36
C THR A 274 2.46 -16.51 19.19
N VAL A 275 1.36 -16.57 18.43
CA VAL A 275 0.43 -15.45 18.30
C VAL A 275 -0.12 -14.96 19.65
N ALA A 276 -0.10 -15.80 20.69
CA ALA A 276 -0.53 -15.41 22.04
C ALA A 276 0.38 -14.32 22.64
N ASP A 277 1.69 -14.43 22.44
CA ASP A 277 2.71 -13.48 22.92
C ASP A 277 2.55 -12.08 22.30
N GLU A 278 1.83 -12.00 21.18
CA GLU A 278 1.51 -10.75 20.50
C GLU A 278 0.10 -10.23 20.89
N ILE A 279 -0.89 -11.13 21.03
CA ILE A 279 -2.28 -10.79 21.37
C ILE A 279 -2.40 -10.29 22.80
N ILE A 280 -1.79 -10.98 23.76
CA ILE A 280 -1.94 -10.70 25.20
C ILE A 280 -1.49 -9.28 25.54
N PRO A 281 -0.24 -8.84 25.26
CA PRO A 281 0.19 -7.48 25.58
C PRO A 281 -0.57 -6.42 24.75
N THR A 282 -1.00 -6.76 23.53
CA THR A 282 -1.85 -5.89 22.72
C THR A 282 -3.21 -5.64 23.37
N LEU A 283 -3.81 -6.60 24.06
CA LEU A 283 -5.10 -6.41 24.72
C LEU A 283 -4.97 -5.87 26.15
N LYS A 284 -3.93 -6.25 26.90
CA LYS A 284 -3.70 -5.79 28.28
C LYS A 284 -3.31 -4.31 28.38
N GLN A 285 -3.06 -3.63 27.25
CA GLN A 285 -2.92 -2.17 27.24
C GLN A 285 -4.21 -1.44 27.64
N PHE A 286 -5.38 -2.07 27.46
CA PHE A 286 -6.66 -1.44 27.72
C PHE A 286 -7.04 -1.64 29.20
N PRO A 287 -7.36 -0.57 29.95
CA PRO A 287 -7.70 -0.69 31.38
C PRO A 287 -8.88 -1.63 31.68
N SER A 288 -9.76 -1.84 30.69
CA SER A 288 -10.89 -2.78 30.78
C SER A 288 -10.49 -4.26 30.66
N VAL A 289 -9.20 -4.57 30.44
CA VAL A 289 -8.69 -5.93 30.22
C VAL A 289 -7.64 -6.24 31.29
N LYS A 290 -8.02 -7.10 32.23
CA LYS A 290 -7.13 -7.69 33.25
C LYS A 290 -6.57 -9.03 32.79
N TRP A 291 -7.40 -9.83 32.11
CA TRP A 291 -7.07 -11.17 31.64
C TRP A 291 -7.49 -11.38 30.19
N VAL A 292 -6.74 -12.20 29.47
CA VAL A 292 -6.96 -12.55 28.07
C VAL A 292 -7.11 -14.07 27.95
N LYS A 293 -8.23 -14.51 27.38
CA LYS A 293 -8.53 -15.91 27.08
C LYS A 293 -8.56 -16.08 25.57
N ILE A 294 -7.59 -16.79 25.01
CA ILE A 294 -7.50 -17.08 23.58
C ILE A 294 -8.09 -18.46 23.35
N TYR A 295 -9.06 -18.52 22.44
CA TYR A 295 -9.76 -19.73 22.03
C TYR A 295 -9.33 -20.10 20.61
N ASN A 296 -9.19 -21.40 20.34
CA ASN A 296 -9.01 -21.90 18.98
C ASN A 296 -10.33 -21.79 18.17
N ALA A 297 -10.30 -22.20 16.90
CA ALA A 297 -11.48 -22.17 16.03
C ALA A 297 -12.62 -23.11 16.49
N ALA A 298 -12.31 -24.12 17.32
CA ALA A 298 -13.30 -25.00 17.95
C ALA A 298 -13.86 -24.44 19.27
N GLY A 299 -13.44 -23.24 19.69
CA GLY A 299 -13.92 -22.60 20.91
C GLY A 299 -13.32 -23.18 22.20
N GLN A 300 -12.12 -23.79 22.12
CA GLN A 300 -11.42 -24.37 23.26
C GLN A 300 -10.28 -23.47 23.73
N THR A 301 -10.04 -23.43 25.04
CA THR A 301 -8.90 -22.80 25.73
C THR A 301 -8.68 -23.59 27.02
N GLU A 302 -7.46 -23.68 27.54
CA GLU A 302 -7.17 -24.56 28.69
C GLU A 302 -7.85 -24.12 29.98
N ARG A 303 -7.84 -22.81 30.25
CA ARG A 303 -8.40 -22.19 31.46
C ARG A 303 -9.47 -21.16 31.09
N PRO A 304 -10.70 -21.59 30.73
CA PRO A 304 -11.75 -20.69 30.24
C PRO A 304 -12.27 -19.70 31.29
N THR A 305 -12.03 -19.98 32.58
CA THR A 305 -12.46 -19.17 33.72
C THR A 305 -11.26 -18.80 34.60
N GLY A 306 -11.51 -18.08 35.70
CA GLY A 306 -10.47 -17.73 36.68
C GLY A 306 -9.61 -16.52 36.32
N PRO A 307 -8.81 -16.03 37.29
CA PRO A 307 -8.02 -14.81 37.18
C PRO A 307 -6.64 -15.10 36.57
N SER A 308 -6.62 -15.57 35.33
CA SER A 308 -5.37 -15.82 34.59
C SER A 308 -5.56 -15.56 33.11
N ASP A 309 -4.46 -15.33 32.38
CA ASP A 309 -4.47 -15.49 30.94
C ASP A 309 -4.65 -16.99 30.59
N SER A 310 -5.05 -17.30 29.36
CA SER A 310 -5.22 -18.68 28.87
C SER A 310 -5.03 -18.74 27.37
N ILE A 311 -4.36 -19.80 26.92
CA ILE A 311 -4.20 -20.13 25.52
C ILE A 311 -4.86 -21.49 25.24
N PRO A 312 -5.14 -21.84 23.97
CA PRO A 312 -5.52 -23.20 23.61
C PRO A 312 -4.28 -24.08 23.49
N GLU A 313 -4.42 -25.38 23.76
CA GLU A 313 -3.36 -26.40 23.67
C GLU A 313 -2.60 -26.36 22.32
N CYS A 314 -3.26 -26.02 21.22
CA CYS A 314 -2.58 -25.88 19.92
C CYS A 314 -1.51 -24.77 19.88
N LEU A 315 -1.45 -23.87 20.86
CA LEU A 315 -0.43 -22.84 20.99
C LEU A 315 0.58 -23.13 22.10
N GLU A 316 0.44 -24.25 22.81
CA GLU A 316 1.49 -24.72 23.71
C GLU A 316 2.73 -25.15 22.89
N PRO A 317 3.95 -24.94 23.41
CA PRO A 317 5.19 -25.32 22.73
C PRO A 317 5.25 -26.80 22.35
#